data_AF-A0A7R9DX38-F1
#
_entry.id   AF-A0A7R9DX38-F1
#
_cell.length_a   1.000
_cell.length_b   1.000
_cell.length_c   1.000
_cell.angle_alpha   90.00
_cell.angle_beta   90.00
_cell.angle_gamma   90.00
#
_symmetry.space_group_name_H-M   'P 1'
#
loop_
_entity.id
_entity.type
_entity.pdbx_description
1 polymer ?
#
loop_
_entity_poly.entity_id
_entity_poly.type
_entity_poly.pdbx_seq_one_letter_code
_entity_poly.pdbx_strand_id
1 'polypeptide(L)'
;MELNKIAASILLSGLIIMIVSNVVDMLYSPEEYKIEHQTIVAAGNNEFQQKIEQVALDIGALMQNASFEKGKSAAKKCIACHSFEKGGMNKVGPNLWNKVVNRTTGLVDYKELETNILSSIREGRPLTGRDGALTPFIKKLLEVSLEGEIENHLSAESEENNRRNGRNAKTLRTSAGSFELLTPRDREGSFEPQIVKKRQTNLHPELETKILSTFASGMGYRDIVSHVEEIYDHKISVAEISSITDKLLPVINEWRSRPLQS
;
A
#
# COMPACT_ATOMS: atom_id res chain seq x y z
N MET A 1 29.35 28.54 43.60
CA MET A 1 29.45 29.06 42.22
C MET A 1 29.03 28.02 41.18
N GLU A 2 29.17 26.72 41.45
CA GLU A 2 28.79 25.65 40.51
C GLU A 2 27.27 25.46 40.35
N LEU A 3 26.47 25.68 41.39
CA LEU A 3 25.00 25.55 41.31
C LEU A 3 24.36 26.53 40.31
N ASN A 4 24.88 27.77 40.25
CA ASN A 4 24.39 28.78 39.30
C ASN A 4 24.76 28.44 37.86
N LYS A 5 25.89 27.75 37.63
CA LYS A 5 26.30 27.27 36.30
C LYS A 5 25.41 26.13 35.83
N ILE A 6 25.04 25.21 36.74
CA ILE A 6 24.12 24.10 36.45
C ILE A 6 22.70 24.64 36.19
N ALA A 7 22.23 25.60 37.00
CA ALA A 7 20.93 26.23 36.77
C ALA A 7 20.89 26.99 35.43
N ALA A 8 21.97 27.70 35.07
CA ALA A 8 22.07 28.39 33.80
C ALA A 8 22.10 27.46 32.59
N SER A 9 22.77 26.29 32.68
CA SER A 9 22.82 25.33 31.57
C SER A 9 21.47 24.66 31.32
N ILE A 10 20.70 24.36 32.37
CA ILE A 10 19.34 23.80 32.28
C ILE A 10 18.38 24.83 31.65
N LEU A 11 18.48 26.10 32.03
CA LEU A 11 17.63 27.15 31.46
C LEU A 11 17.98 27.42 29.99
N LEU A 12 19.26 27.41 29.64
CA LEU A 12 19.70 27.63 28.26
C LEU A 12 19.28 26.48 27.35
N SER A 13 19.39 25.22 27.81
CA SER A 13 18.93 24.08 27.02
C SER A 13 17.41 24.10 26.80
N GLY A 14 16.64 24.45 27.83
CA GLY A 14 15.19 24.64 27.70
C GLY A 14 14.81 25.73 26.71
N LEU A 15 15.53 26.86 26.73
CA LEU A 15 15.32 27.97 25.80
C LEU A 15 15.62 27.55 24.35
N ILE A 16 16.73 26.82 24.14
CA ILE A 16 17.11 26.34 22.81
C ILE A 16 16.06 25.36 22.27
N ILE A 17 15.58 24.42 23.09
CA ILE A 17 14.54 23.47 22.67
C ILE A 17 13.27 24.22 22.26
N MET A 18 12.83 25.21 23.05
CA MET A 18 11.64 25.99 22.74
C MET A 18 11.79 26.79 21.43
N ILE A 19 12.97 27.38 21.19
CA ILE A 19 13.25 28.12 19.95
C ILE A 19 13.27 27.17 18.76
N VAL A 20 13.93 26.02 18.88
CA VAL A 20 14.01 25.02 17.79
C VAL A 20 12.62 24.48 17.46
N SER A 21 11.79 24.13 18.44
CA SER A 21 10.42 23.68 18.19
C SER A 21 9.60 24.74 17.45
N ASN A 22 9.71 26.01 17.85
CA ASN A 22 8.97 27.09 17.19
C ASN A 22 9.45 27.33 15.75
N VAL A 23 10.77 27.21 15.50
CA VAL A 23 11.35 27.28 14.15
C VAL A 23 10.95 26.07 13.30
N VAL A 24 10.85 24.87 13.89
CA VAL A 24 10.34 23.69 13.20
C VAL A 24 8.88 23.89 12.82
N ASP A 25 8.02 24.36 13.72
CA ASP A 25 6.61 24.63 13.40
C ASP A 25 6.44 25.74 12.33
N MET A 26 7.38 26.70 12.29
CA MET A 26 7.40 27.76 11.28
C MET A 26 7.91 27.28 9.91
N LEU A 27 8.92 26.40 9.87
CA LEU A 27 9.51 25.88 8.63
C LEU A 27 8.76 24.65 8.07
N TYR A 28 8.18 23.86 8.97
CA TYR A 28 7.34 22.70 8.67
C TYR A 28 5.92 23.00 9.12
N SER A 29 5.10 23.48 8.19
CA SER A 29 3.66 23.32 8.29
C SER A 29 3.31 21.96 7.67
N PRO A 30 3.09 20.89 8.48
CA PRO A 30 2.59 19.64 7.91
C PRO A 30 1.22 19.94 7.32
N GLU A 31 1.13 19.88 6.00
CA GLU A 31 -0.15 19.93 5.31
C GLU A 31 -0.94 18.71 5.80
N GLU A 32 -2.02 18.93 6.56
CA GLU A 32 -2.93 17.85 6.92
C GLU A 32 -3.40 17.23 5.60
N TYR A 33 -2.94 16.02 5.31
CA TYR A 33 -3.51 15.22 4.24
C TYR A 33 -4.95 14.90 4.64
N LYS A 34 -5.86 15.79 4.23
CA LYS A 34 -7.28 15.50 4.26
C LYS A 34 -7.49 14.33 3.31
N ILE A 35 -7.70 13.15 3.89
CA ILE A 35 -8.32 12.05 3.16
C ILE A 35 -9.71 12.58 2.80
N GLU A 36 -9.84 13.10 1.58
CA GLU A 36 -11.13 13.50 1.03
C GLU A 36 -11.94 12.21 0.89
N HIS A 37 -12.80 11.93 1.86
CA HIS A 37 -13.82 10.91 1.72
C HIS A 37 -14.69 11.38 0.56
N GLN A 38 -14.53 10.75 -0.60
CA GLN A 38 -15.33 11.05 -1.78
C GLN A 38 -16.78 10.70 -1.42
N THR A 39 -17.53 11.70 -0.98
CA THR A 39 -18.98 11.58 -0.89
C THR A 39 -19.46 11.54 -2.32
N ILE A 40 -19.93 10.37 -2.75
CA ILE A 40 -20.50 10.16 -4.06
C ILE A 40 -21.81 10.98 -4.09
N VAL A 41 -21.74 12.21 -4.58
CA VAL A 41 -22.93 12.95 -4.97
C VAL A 41 -23.29 12.43 -6.35
N ALA A 42 -24.17 11.43 -6.40
CA ALA A 42 -24.77 10.99 -7.64
C ALA A 42 -25.55 12.17 -8.24
N ALA A 43 -25.06 12.69 -9.38
CA ALA A 43 -25.80 13.64 -10.20
C ALA A 43 -26.95 12.90 -10.88
N GLY A 44 -28.09 12.84 -10.18
CA GLY A 44 -29.35 12.30 -10.68
C GLY A 44 -30.49 13.23 -10.29
N ASN A 45 -30.88 14.06 -11.26
CA ASN A 45 -32.17 14.72 -11.49
C ASN A 45 -33.10 14.93 -10.27
N ASN A 46 -33.35 16.22 -10.01
CA ASN A 46 -34.36 16.81 -9.14
C ASN A 46 -35.64 15.98 -8.95
N GLU A 47 -35.85 15.54 -7.70
CA GLU A 47 -37.12 15.47 -6.94
C GLU A 47 -37.08 14.31 -5.93
N PHE A 48 -36.22 14.39 -4.91
CA PHE A 48 -36.50 13.80 -3.60
C PHE A 48 -35.54 14.36 -2.55
N GLN A 49 -35.74 15.62 -2.17
CA GLN A 49 -35.02 16.23 -1.06
C GLN A 49 -35.69 15.81 0.26
N GLN A 50 -35.61 14.53 0.59
CA GLN A 50 -35.89 14.08 1.95
C GLN A 50 -34.56 14.09 2.71
N LYS A 51 -34.46 15.08 3.59
CA LYS A 51 -33.43 15.31 4.61
C LYS A 51 -32.84 13.98 5.13
N ILE A 52 -31.72 13.54 4.55
CA ILE A 52 -30.89 12.50 5.18
C ILE A 52 -30.11 13.22 6.27
N GLU A 53 -30.70 13.23 7.46
CA GLU A 53 -29.93 13.46 8.68
C GLU A 53 -28.90 12.33 8.74
N GLN A 54 -27.64 12.66 8.45
CA GLN A 54 -26.52 11.76 8.68
C GLN A 54 -26.54 11.42 10.17
N VAL A 55 -27.13 10.27 10.51
CA VAL A 55 -26.78 9.59 11.74
C VAL A 55 -25.33 9.21 11.54
N ALA A 56 -24.42 9.98 12.14
CA ALA A 56 -23.08 9.52 12.37
C ALA A 56 -23.22 8.23 13.18
N LEU A 57 -23.21 7.08 12.51
CA LEU A 57 -23.07 5.81 13.20
C LEU A 57 -21.66 5.82 13.78
N ASP A 58 -21.55 6.26 15.03
CA ASP A 58 -20.35 6.14 15.82
C ASP A 58 -20.09 4.65 16.04
N ILE A 59 -19.19 4.10 15.23
CA ILE A 59 -18.74 2.72 15.31
C ILE A 59 -18.21 2.43 16.71
N GLY A 60 -17.59 3.42 17.39
CA GLY A 60 -17.13 3.31 18.77
C GLY A 60 -18.27 3.04 19.75
N ALA A 61 -19.34 3.83 19.71
CA ALA A 61 -20.54 3.63 20.53
C ALA A 61 -21.26 2.29 20.24
N LEU A 62 -21.22 1.83 18.99
CA LEU A 62 -21.78 0.53 18.60
C LEU A 62 -20.92 -0.65 19.09
N MET A 63 -19.59 -0.51 19.05
CA MET A 63 -18.65 -1.51 19.57
C MET A 63 -18.73 -1.65 21.08
N GLN A 64 -18.96 -0.56 21.83
CA GLN A 64 -19.16 -0.63 23.28
C GLN A 64 -20.36 -1.50 23.69
N ASN A 65 -21.39 -1.57 22.83
CA ASN A 65 -22.59 -2.38 23.06
C ASN A 65 -22.55 -3.76 22.38
N ALA A 66 -21.50 -4.04 21.61
CA ALA A 66 -21.33 -5.31 20.92
C ALA A 66 -21.03 -6.43 21.92
N SER A 67 -21.73 -7.56 21.79
CA SER A 67 -21.46 -8.75 22.61
C SER A 67 -21.50 -10.02 21.79
N PHE A 68 -20.67 -10.99 22.18
CA PHE A 68 -20.60 -12.30 21.52
C PHE A 68 -21.93 -13.03 21.56
N GLU A 69 -22.63 -13.02 22.70
CA GLU A 69 -23.91 -13.70 22.87
C GLU A 69 -25.04 -13.07 22.04
N LYS A 70 -25.06 -11.72 21.93
CA LYS A 70 -26.00 -11.01 21.04
C LYS A 70 -25.71 -11.35 19.58
N GLY A 71 -24.43 -11.37 19.18
CA GLY A 71 -24.00 -11.77 17.84
C GLY A 71 -24.39 -13.21 17.51
N LYS A 72 -24.16 -14.15 18.42
CA LYS A 72 -24.57 -15.56 18.27
C LYS A 72 -26.08 -15.70 18.13
N SER A 73 -26.85 -14.94 18.89
CA SER A 73 -28.31 -14.94 18.82
C SER A 73 -28.85 -14.34 17.52
N ALA A 74 -28.22 -13.28 17.00
CA ALA A 74 -28.53 -12.72 15.69
C ALA A 74 -28.20 -13.71 14.57
N ALA A 75 -27.03 -14.36 14.63
CA ALA A 75 -26.57 -15.33 13.63
C ALA A 75 -27.46 -16.58 13.53
N LYS A 76 -28.17 -16.97 14.60
CA LYS A 76 -29.14 -18.08 14.58
C LYS A 76 -30.23 -17.90 13.53
N LYS A 77 -30.68 -16.66 13.29
CA LYS A 77 -31.68 -16.37 12.25
C LYS A 77 -31.15 -16.72 10.86
N CYS A 78 -29.85 -16.55 10.64
CA CYS A 78 -29.19 -16.85 9.37
C CYS A 78 -29.00 -18.37 9.16
N ILE A 79 -28.85 -19.16 10.23
CA ILE A 79 -28.66 -20.63 10.15
C ILE A 79 -29.91 -21.34 9.60
N ALA A 80 -31.09 -20.71 9.70
CA ALA A 80 -32.31 -21.22 9.10
C ALA A 80 -32.17 -21.38 7.58
N CYS A 81 -31.53 -20.40 6.92
CA CYS A 81 -31.36 -20.38 5.47
C CYS A 81 -29.95 -20.78 5.01
N HIS A 82 -28.93 -20.68 5.86
CA HIS A 82 -27.54 -20.91 5.47
C HIS A 82 -26.84 -21.96 6.36
N SER A 83 -25.74 -22.51 5.85
CA SER A 83 -24.80 -23.31 6.64
C SER A 83 -23.53 -22.52 6.95
N PHE A 84 -23.01 -22.71 8.16
CA PHE A 84 -21.76 -22.16 8.66
C PHE A 84 -20.69 -23.24 8.85
N GLU A 85 -20.86 -24.42 8.25
CA GLU A 85 -19.90 -25.51 8.37
C GLU A 85 -18.95 -25.55 7.17
N LYS A 86 -17.69 -25.91 7.40
CA LYS A 86 -16.66 -26.07 6.36
C LYS A 86 -17.09 -27.14 5.36
N GLY A 87 -17.41 -26.72 4.14
CA GLY A 87 -17.89 -27.62 3.08
C GLY A 87 -19.33 -28.12 3.30
N GLY A 88 -20.08 -27.52 4.23
CA GLY A 88 -21.48 -27.88 4.47
C GLY A 88 -22.37 -27.60 3.24
N MET A 89 -23.48 -28.33 3.13
CA MET A 89 -24.43 -28.17 2.02
C MET A 89 -25.04 -26.76 1.95
N ASN A 90 -25.39 -26.33 0.74
CA ASN A 90 -26.28 -25.18 0.54
C ASN A 90 -27.67 -25.57 1.07
N LYS A 91 -28.30 -24.69 1.84
CA LYS A 91 -29.69 -24.87 2.29
C LYS A 91 -30.60 -24.06 1.36
N VAL A 92 -31.49 -23.24 1.92
CA VAL A 92 -32.27 -22.26 1.16
C VAL A 92 -31.35 -21.23 0.47
N GLY A 93 -30.26 -20.86 1.13
CA GLY A 93 -29.17 -20.05 0.60
C GLY A 93 -27.82 -20.78 0.60
N PRO A 94 -26.81 -20.20 -0.08
CA PRO A 94 -25.49 -20.81 -0.20
C PRO A 94 -24.79 -20.94 1.16
N ASN A 95 -23.87 -21.89 1.27
CA ASN A 95 -22.99 -22.02 2.42
C ASN A 95 -22.15 -20.74 2.61
N LEU A 96 -22.05 -20.27 3.86
CA LEU A 96 -21.39 -19.02 4.23
C LEU A 96 -20.03 -19.23 4.92
N TRP A 97 -19.50 -20.44 4.96
CA TRP A 97 -18.19 -20.73 5.54
C TRP A 97 -17.11 -19.83 4.94
N ASN A 98 -16.86 -19.87 3.62
CA ASN A 98 -15.82 -19.03 3.00
C ASN A 98 -16.26 -17.58 2.70
N LYS A 99 -17.45 -17.17 3.16
CA LYS A 99 -17.99 -15.81 2.91
C LYS A 99 -18.11 -14.97 4.19
N VAL A 100 -18.41 -15.60 5.32
CA VAL A 100 -18.70 -14.92 6.59
C VAL A 100 -17.87 -15.49 7.74
N VAL A 101 -17.75 -16.81 7.85
CA VAL A 101 -17.18 -17.48 9.04
C VAL A 101 -15.66 -17.63 8.94
N ASN A 102 -15.20 -18.15 7.81
CA ASN A 102 -13.81 -18.30 7.40
C ASN A 102 -13.45 -17.24 6.36
N ARG A 103 -14.02 -16.03 6.51
CA ARG A 103 -13.49 -14.89 5.79
C ARG A 103 -12.08 -14.68 6.33
N THR A 104 -11.09 -14.60 5.45
CA THR A 104 -9.79 -14.05 5.81
C THR A 104 -10.05 -12.59 6.14
N THR A 105 -10.32 -12.28 7.42
CA THR A 105 -10.23 -10.90 7.89
C THR A 105 -8.86 -10.41 7.44
N GLY A 106 -8.78 -9.27 6.74
CA GLY A 106 -7.53 -8.71 6.20
C GLY A 106 -6.45 -8.39 7.24
N LEU A 107 -6.60 -8.86 8.47
CA LEU A 107 -5.53 -9.02 9.44
C LEU A 107 -4.64 -10.17 8.96
N VAL A 108 -3.53 -9.79 8.33
CA VAL A 108 -2.34 -10.64 8.23
C VAL A 108 -2.11 -11.25 9.62
N ASP A 109 -1.98 -12.58 9.74
CA ASP A 109 -1.60 -13.21 11.00
C ASP A 109 -0.15 -12.80 11.30
N TYR A 110 -0.01 -11.70 12.04
CA TYR A 110 1.27 -11.11 12.39
C TYR A 110 2.17 -12.10 13.13
N LYS A 111 1.58 -13.07 13.84
CA LYS A 111 2.31 -14.05 14.64
C LYS A 111 2.90 -15.14 13.76
N GLU A 112 2.12 -15.66 12.82
CA GLU A 112 2.64 -16.58 11.80
C GLU A 112 3.74 -15.89 10.96
N LEU A 113 3.52 -14.64 10.59
CA LEU A 113 4.49 -13.84 9.85
C LEU A 113 5.80 -13.65 10.62
N GLU A 114 5.73 -13.24 11.89
CA GLU A 114 6.89 -13.05 12.75
C GLU A 114 7.67 -14.36 12.89
N THR A 115 6.98 -15.48 13.11
CA THR A 115 7.65 -16.79 13.22
C THR A 115 8.38 -17.19 11.95
N ASN A 116 7.79 -16.93 10.76
CA ASN A 116 8.38 -17.25 9.47
C ASN A 116 9.59 -16.36 9.13
N ILE A 117 9.54 -15.07 9.49
CA ILE A 117 10.68 -14.15 9.29
C ILE A 117 11.81 -14.54 10.26
N LEU A 118 11.50 -14.78 11.53
CA LEU A 118 12.49 -15.16 12.53
C LEU A 118 13.14 -16.52 12.25
N SER A 119 12.37 -17.50 11.75
CA SER A 119 12.95 -18.78 11.32
C SER A 119 13.89 -18.59 10.14
N SER A 120 13.49 -17.80 9.13
CA SER A 120 14.33 -17.48 7.97
C SER A 120 15.63 -16.77 8.34
N ILE A 121 15.59 -15.88 9.33
CA ILE A 121 16.79 -15.20 9.85
C ILE A 121 17.69 -16.18 10.62
N ARG A 122 17.11 -17.08 11.43
CA ARG A 122 17.86 -18.13 12.14
C ARG A 122 18.52 -19.13 11.19
N GLU A 123 17.91 -19.38 10.03
CA GLU A 123 18.47 -20.19 8.95
C GLU A 123 19.61 -19.47 8.20
N GLY A 124 19.91 -18.20 8.51
CA GLY A 124 20.96 -17.42 7.88
C GLY A 124 20.61 -16.88 6.50
N ARG A 125 19.32 -16.85 6.13
CA ARG A 125 18.89 -16.21 4.88
C ARG A 125 19.13 -14.70 4.96
N PRO A 126 19.53 -14.06 3.85
CA PRO A 126 19.64 -12.61 3.82
C PRO A 126 18.28 -11.96 4.05
N LEU A 127 18.26 -10.74 4.60
CA LEU A 127 17.01 -10.00 4.83
C LEU A 127 16.30 -9.63 3.51
N THR A 128 17.11 -9.35 2.48
CA THR A 128 16.71 -8.94 1.14
C THR A 128 17.35 -9.86 0.08
N GLY A 129 16.90 -9.74 -1.17
CA GLY A 129 17.32 -10.57 -2.31
C GLY A 129 16.20 -11.51 -2.79
N ARG A 130 16.46 -12.26 -3.88
CA ARG A 130 15.47 -13.18 -4.48
C ARG A 130 14.80 -14.11 -3.44
N ASP A 131 15.58 -14.65 -2.52
CA ASP A 131 15.12 -15.55 -1.46
C ASP A 131 15.23 -14.93 -0.05
N GLY A 132 15.11 -13.60 0.03
CA GLY A 132 15.21 -12.85 1.28
C GLY A 132 14.07 -13.15 2.26
N ALA A 133 14.37 -13.07 3.56
CA ALA A 133 13.40 -13.33 4.63
C ALA A 133 12.16 -12.41 4.57
N LEU A 134 12.29 -11.19 4.03
CA LEU A 134 11.21 -10.21 3.91
C LEU A 134 10.38 -10.36 2.63
N THR A 135 10.88 -11.08 1.63
CA THR A 135 10.23 -11.23 0.31
C THR A 135 8.81 -11.80 0.41
N PRO A 136 8.55 -12.89 1.18
CA PRO A 136 7.20 -13.42 1.35
C PRO A 136 6.23 -12.43 2.02
N PHE A 137 6.74 -11.62 2.95
CA PHE A 137 5.95 -10.61 3.64
C PHE A 137 5.53 -9.49 2.69
N ILE A 138 6.48 -8.92 1.95
CA ILE A 138 6.20 -7.84 0.99
C ILE A 138 5.21 -8.33 -0.07
N LYS A 139 5.39 -9.56 -0.57
CA LYS A 139 4.41 -10.20 -1.46
C LYS A 139 3.02 -10.21 -0.83
N LYS A 140 2.89 -10.74 0.38
CA LYS A 140 1.60 -10.88 1.06
C LYS A 140 0.93 -9.53 1.30
N LEU A 141 1.71 -8.52 1.72
CA LEU A 141 1.22 -7.16 1.97
C LEU A 141 0.64 -6.54 0.70
N LEU A 142 1.34 -6.66 -0.43
CA LEU A 142 0.86 -6.13 -1.70
C LEU A 142 -0.38 -6.87 -2.20
N GLU A 143 -0.42 -8.19 -2.10
CA GLU A 143 -1.61 -8.97 -2.48
C GLU A 143 -2.83 -8.57 -1.65
N VAL A 144 -2.69 -8.47 -0.32
CA VAL A 144 -3.80 -8.04 0.55
C VAL A 144 -4.26 -6.63 0.23
N SER A 145 -3.32 -5.71 -0.03
CA SER A 145 -3.66 -4.33 -0.35
C SER A 145 -4.43 -4.23 -1.69
N LEU A 146 -3.98 -4.95 -2.72
CA LEU A 146 -4.68 -5.02 -4.01
C LEU A 146 -6.05 -5.69 -3.91
N GLU A 147 -6.20 -6.69 -3.04
CA GLU A 147 -7.50 -7.32 -2.77
C GLU A 147 -8.49 -6.35 -2.09
N GLY A 148 -7.99 -5.44 -1.26
CA GLY A 148 -8.77 -4.34 -0.71
C GLY A 148 -9.15 -3.29 -1.77
N GLU A 149 -8.20 -2.92 -2.64
CA GLU A 149 -8.48 -1.97 -3.73
C GLU A 149 -9.59 -2.48 -4.67
N ILE A 150 -9.54 -3.75 -5.08
CA ILE A 150 -10.58 -4.30 -5.97
C ILE A 150 -11.93 -4.46 -5.25
N GLU A 151 -11.93 -4.70 -3.93
CA GLU A 151 -13.17 -4.72 -3.15
C GLU A 151 -13.84 -3.35 -3.14
N ASN A 152 -13.04 -2.30 -2.95
CA ASN A 152 -13.52 -0.91 -3.00
C ASN A 152 -13.97 -0.51 -4.42
N HIS A 153 -13.25 -0.94 -5.46
CA HIS A 153 -13.62 -0.71 -6.86
C HIS A 153 -15.00 -1.32 -7.18
N LEU A 154 -15.21 -2.57 -6.80
CA LEU A 154 -16.47 -3.30 -7.07
C LEU A 154 -17.63 -2.86 -6.17
N SER A 155 -17.37 -2.22 -5.02
CA SER A 155 -18.44 -1.64 -4.20
C SER A 155 -18.82 -0.24 -4.65
N ALA A 156 -17.90 0.51 -5.28
CA ALA A 156 -18.14 1.83 -5.83
C ALA A 156 -18.82 1.77 -7.22
N GLU A 157 -18.46 0.81 -8.06
CA GLU A 157 -19.16 0.55 -9.33
C GLU A 157 -20.49 -0.19 -9.06
N SER A 158 -21.61 0.52 -9.18
CA SER A 158 -22.96 -0.05 -9.14
C SER A 158 -23.37 -0.81 -10.41
N GLU A 159 -22.40 -1.15 -11.27
CA GLU A 159 -22.66 -1.93 -12.48
C GLU A 159 -23.04 -3.37 -12.11
N GLU A 160 -24.31 -3.73 -12.33
CA GLU A 160 -24.87 -5.05 -11.98
C GLU A 160 -24.13 -6.26 -12.59
N ASN A 161 -23.22 -6.04 -13.55
CA ASN A 161 -22.54 -7.08 -14.29
C ASN A 161 -21.03 -7.17 -14.03
N ASN A 162 -20.40 -6.18 -13.37
CA ASN A 162 -18.98 -6.28 -13.06
C ASN A 162 -18.74 -7.13 -11.80
N ARG A 163 -17.76 -8.02 -11.87
CA ARG A 163 -17.44 -8.97 -10.81
C ARG A 163 -16.01 -9.44 -10.90
N ARG A 164 -15.49 -9.98 -9.80
CA ARG A 164 -14.15 -10.60 -9.76
C ARG A 164 -14.04 -11.72 -10.80
N ASN A 165 -12.96 -11.70 -11.57
CA ASN A 165 -12.65 -12.67 -12.63
C ASN A 165 -11.21 -13.20 -12.51
N GLY A 166 -10.93 -13.80 -11.35
CA GLY A 166 -9.66 -14.46 -11.08
C GLY A 166 -8.51 -13.51 -10.75
N ARG A 167 -7.28 -13.98 -10.99
CA ARG A 167 -6.03 -13.26 -10.72
C ARG A 167 -5.06 -13.43 -11.88
N ASN A 168 -4.30 -12.38 -12.16
CA ASN A 168 -3.16 -12.41 -13.07
C ASN A 168 -1.87 -12.47 -12.26
N ALA A 169 -0.90 -13.27 -12.72
CA ALA A 169 0.45 -13.27 -12.16
C ALA A 169 1.34 -12.27 -12.90
N LYS A 170 2.17 -11.55 -12.16
CA LYS A 170 3.29 -10.77 -12.71
C LYS A 170 4.50 -10.88 -11.79
N THR A 171 5.69 -10.95 -12.36
CA THR A 171 6.93 -10.89 -11.56
C THR A 171 7.22 -9.45 -11.21
N LEU A 172 7.19 -9.14 -9.91
CA LEU A 172 7.51 -7.83 -9.36
C LEU A 172 8.94 -7.83 -8.82
N ARG A 173 9.67 -6.76 -9.14
CA ARG A 173 11.04 -6.51 -8.72
C ARG A 173 11.04 -5.33 -7.74
N THR A 174 11.57 -5.57 -6.53
CA THR A 174 11.72 -4.59 -5.46
C THR A 174 13.17 -4.57 -4.99
N SER A 175 13.54 -3.60 -4.15
CA SER A 175 14.86 -3.56 -3.50
C SER A 175 15.09 -4.75 -2.56
N ALA A 176 14.02 -5.32 -2.04
CA ALA A 176 14.06 -6.48 -1.17
C ALA A 176 14.13 -7.80 -1.94
N GLY A 177 13.98 -7.82 -3.27
CA GLY A 177 14.03 -9.03 -4.08
C GLY A 177 13.03 -9.07 -5.24
N SER A 178 12.99 -10.21 -5.92
CA SER A 178 12.04 -10.46 -7.02
C SER A 178 11.08 -11.58 -6.62
N PHE A 179 9.78 -11.37 -6.80
CA PHE A 179 8.77 -12.39 -6.48
C PHE A 179 7.58 -12.33 -7.45
N GLU A 180 6.85 -13.43 -7.56
CA GLU A 180 5.60 -13.49 -8.32
C GLU A 180 4.46 -12.90 -7.48
N LEU A 181 3.86 -11.82 -7.97
CA LEU A 181 2.73 -11.13 -7.38
C LEU A 181 1.43 -11.55 -8.09
N LEU A 182 0.44 -11.97 -7.29
CA LEU A 182 -0.91 -12.20 -7.80
C LEU A 182 -1.73 -10.92 -7.70
N THR A 183 -2.17 -10.43 -8.86
CA THR A 183 -3.01 -9.23 -8.98
C THR A 183 -4.45 -9.62 -9.26
N PRO A 184 -5.43 -9.09 -8.51
CA PRO A 184 -6.83 -9.39 -8.77
C PRO A 184 -7.30 -8.69 -10.05
N ARG A 185 -8.34 -9.26 -10.67
CA ARG A 185 -8.91 -8.76 -11.92
C ARG A 185 -10.43 -8.77 -11.85
N ASP A 186 -11.06 -7.77 -12.44
CA ASP A 186 -12.49 -7.68 -12.67
C ASP A 186 -12.89 -8.18 -14.07
N ARG A 187 -14.18 -8.43 -14.28
CA ARG A 187 -14.70 -9.02 -15.52
C ARG A 187 -14.57 -8.06 -16.69
N GLU A 188 -14.88 -6.78 -16.46
CA GLU A 188 -14.85 -5.74 -17.48
C GLU A 188 -13.41 -5.26 -17.77
N GLY A 189 -12.50 -5.43 -16.81
CA GLY A 189 -11.13 -4.94 -16.91
C GLY A 189 -10.99 -3.45 -16.59
N SER A 190 -12.03 -2.84 -16.00
CA SER A 190 -12.08 -1.41 -15.63
C SER A 190 -11.23 -1.11 -14.39
N PHE A 191 -10.92 -2.10 -13.57
CA PHE A 191 -10.14 -1.92 -12.34
C PHE A 191 -8.72 -1.39 -12.63
N GLU A 192 -8.38 -0.20 -12.13
CA GLU A 192 -7.04 0.41 -12.23
C GLU A 192 -6.36 0.50 -10.86
N PRO A 193 -5.49 -0.46 -10.50
CA PRO A 193 -4.83 -0.49 -9.20
C PRO A 193 -3.83 0.67 -9.02
N GLN A 194 -3.80 1.23 -7.81
CA GLN A 194 -2.97 2.40 -7.50
C GLN A 194 -1.64 1.99 -6.86
N ILE A 195 -1.63 1.01 -5.94
CA ILE A 195 -0.40 0.56 -5.27
C ILE A 195 0.58 -0.08 -6.26
N VAL A 196 0.09 -0.95 -7.15
CA VAL A 196 0.91 -1.55 -8.21
C VAL A 196 0.18 -1.47 -9.55
N LYS A 197 0.56 -0.49 -10.37
CA LYS A 197 -0.11 -0.21 -11.66
C LYS A 197 -0.12 -1.40 -12.61
N LYS A 198 -1.05 -1.40 -13.57
CA LYS A 198 -1.09 -2.41 -14.64
C LYS A 198 0.25 -2.46 -15.37
N ARG A 199 0.74 -3.68 -15.60
CA ARG A 199 2.04 -3.95 -16.28
C ARG A 199 3.28 -3.40 -15.58
N GLN A 200 3.16 -2.74 -14.42
CA GLN A 200 4.29 -2.32 -13.62
C GLN A 200 4.97 -3.56 -13.01
N THR A 201 6.23 -3.77 -13.40
CA THR A 201 7.09 -4.86 -12.93
C THR A 201 8.18 -4.40 -11.97
N ASN A 202 8.50 -3.10 -11.94
CA ASN A 202 9.49 -2.51 -11.04
C ASN A 202 8.80 -1.57 -10.05
N LEU A 203 8.97 -1.81 -8.74
CA LEU A 203 8.36 -1.00 -7.66
C LEU A 203 9.31 0.09 -7.12
N HIS A 204 10.48 0.29 -7.73
CA HIS A 204 11.52 1.17 -7.21
C HIS A 204 11.73 2.38 -8.13
N PRO A 205 11.04 3.52 -7.90
CA PRO A 205 11.32 4.76 -8.63
C PRO A 205 12.77 5.23 -8.41
N GLU A 206 13.31 5.03 -7.22
CA GLU A 206 14.67 5.47 -6.89
C GLU A 206 15.75 4.70 -7.64
N LEU A 207 15.44 3.52 -8.21
CA LEU A 207 16.41 2.75 -8.98
C LEU A 207 16.71 3.48 -10.27
N GLU A 208 15.69 4.06 -10.92
CA GLU A 208 15.87 4.91 -12.08
C GLU A 208 16.72 6.13 -11.71
N THR A 209 16.41 6.81 -10.60
CA THR A 209 17.20 7.95 -10.12
C THR A 209 18.66 7.56 -9.85
N LYS A 210 18.90 6.39 -9.26
CA LYS A 210 20.26 5.89 -8.97
C LYS A 210 21.03 5.56 -10.26
N ILE A 211 20.36 4.94 -11.23
CA ILE A 211 20.90 4.68 -12.58
C ILE A 211 21.26 6.01 -13.27
N LEU A 212 20.37 7.00 -13.22
CA LEU A 212 20.64 8.33 -13.77
C LEU A 212 21.82 9.00 -13.08
N SER A 213 21.94 8.87 -11.75
CA SER A 213 23.06 9.43 -10.99
C SER A 213 24.41 8.79 -11.31
N THR A 214 24.44 7.48 -11.58
CA THR A 214 25.66 6.76 -11.98
C THR A 214 26.03 7.03 -13.42
N PHE A 215 25.05 7.14 -14.31
CA PHE A 215 25.24 7.64 -15.68
C PHE A 215 25.80 9.08 -15.68
N ALA A 216 25.22 9.97 -14.87
CA ALA A 216 25.70 11.35 -14.73
C ALA A 216 27.12 11.42 -14.13
N SER A 217 27.48 10.46 -13.28
CA SER A 217 28.85 10.29 -12.75
C SER A 217 29.85 9.73 -13.78
N GLY A 218 29.41 9.41 -15.00
CA GLY A 218 30.25 8.96 -16.10
C GLY A 218 30.51 7.46 -16.16
N MET A 219 29.76 6.63 -15.42
CA MET A 219 29.88 5.17 -15.54
C MET A 219 29.38 4.68 -16.91
N GLY A 220 30.09 3.71 -17.49
CA GLY A 220 29.65 3.06 -18.73
C GLY A 220 28.41 2.19 -18.49
N TYR A 221 27.58 2.01 -19.53
CA TYR A 221 26.34 1.23 -19.41
C TYR A 221 26.57 -0.20 -18.88
N ARG A 222 27.66 -0.86 -19.29
CA ARG A 222 28.00 -2.21 -18.80
C ARG A 222 28.36 -2.22 -17.32
N ASP A 223 29.06 -1.18 -16.85
CA ASP A 223 29.45 -1.05 -15.45
C ASP A 223 28.24 -0.76 -14.57
N ILE A 224 27.30 0.06 -15.07
CA ILE A 224 26.01 0.30 -14.40
C ILE A 224 25.21 -1.00 -14.28
N VAL A 225 25.15 -1.83 -15.34
CA VAL A 225 24.49 -3.15 -15.26
C VAL A 225 25.12 -4.00 -14.16
N SER A 226 26.44 -4.17 -14.18
CA SER A 226 27.17 -4.98 -13.19
C SER A 226 26.94 -4.46 -11.77
N HIS A 227 27.01 -3.14 -11.58
CA HIS A 227 26.82 -2.52 -10.27
C HIS A 227 25.40 -2.68 -9.72
N VAL A 228 24.39 -2.55 -10.58
CA VAL A 228 23.00 -2.74 -10.17
C VAL A 228 22.70 -4.22 -9.89
N GLU A 229 23.27 -5.14 -10.68
CA GLU A 229 23.15 -6.58 -10.41
C GLU A 229 23.83 -6.95 -9.09
N GLU A 230 24.98 -6.37 -8.76
CA GLU A 230 25.70 -6.65 -7.52
C GLU A 230 24.97 -6.12 -6.28
N ILE A 231 24.50 -4.87 -6.29
CA ILE A 231 23.87 -4.25 -5.11
C ILE A 231 22.43 -4.72 -4.90
N TYR A 232 21.69 -4.92 -5.99
CA TYR A 232 20.24 -5.16 -5.94
C TYR A 232 19.82 -6.57 -6.38
N ASP A 233 20.77 -7.45 -6.75
CA ASP A 233 20.51 -8.77 -7.36
C ASP A 233 19.51 -8.70 -8.55
N HIS A 234 19.56 -7.57 -9.25
CA HIS A 234 18.59 -7.20 -10.27
C HIS A 234 19.26 -7.20 -11.64
N LYS A 235 18.85 -8.15 -12.50
CA LYS A 235 19.31 -8.22 -13.90
C LYS A 235 18.63 -7.15 -14.74
N ILE A 236 19.37 -6.09 -15.08
CA ILE A 236 18.94 -5.02 -15.97
C ILE A 236 19.70 -5.16 -17.29
N SER A 237 19.00 -4.96 -18.40
CA SER A 237 19.64 -4.94 -19.73
C SER A 237 20.20 -3.56 -20.06
N VAL A 238 21.22 -3.50 -20.91
CA VAL A 238 21.72 -2.20 -21.44
C VAL A 238 20.60 -1.42 -22.14
N ALA A 239 19.69 -2.10 -22.82
CA ALA A 239 18.53 -1.47 -23.47
C ALA A 239 17.58 -0.82 -22.45
N GLU A 240 17.40 -1.43 -21.28
CA GLU A 240 16.59 -0.88 -20.20
C GLU A 240 17.26 0.35 -19.59
N ILE A 241 18.58 0.35 -19.41
CA ILE A 241 19.32 1.56 -18.99
C ILE A 241 19.20 2.66 -20.04
N SER A 242 19.36 2.34 -21.33
CA SER A 242 19.17 3.30 -22.42
C SER A 242 17.78 3.93 -22.36
N SER A 243 16.74 3.10 -22.22
CA SER A 243 15.36 3.57 -22.12
C SER A 243 15.13 4.45 -20.88
N ILE A 244 15.80 4.19 -19.76
CA ILE A 244 15.75 5.04 -18.56
C ILE A 244 16.43 6.39 -18.84
N THR A 245 17.62 6.39 -19.46
CA THR A 245 18.33 7.63 -19.80
C THR A 245 17.60 8.45 -20.85
N ASP A 246 16.89 7.81 -21.78
CA ASP A 246 16.10 8.49 -22.82
C ASP A 246 14.93 9.29 -22.23
N LYS A 247 14.45 8.94 -21.03
CA LYS A 247 13.45 9.75 -20.31
C LYS A 247 13.95 11.16 -19.96
N LEU A 248 15.27 11.41 -19.98
CA LEU A 248 15.83 12.75 -19.78
C LEU A 248 15.77 13.61 -21.05
N LEU A 249 15.59 13.04 -22.24
CA LEU A 249 15.60 13.81 -23.50
C LEU A 249 14.60 14.98 -23.50
N PRO A 250 13.35 14.83 -23.03
CA PRO A 250 12.41 15.96 -22.95
C PRO A 250 12.90 17.06 -22.01
N VAL A 251 13.41 16.69 -20.83
CA VAL A 251 13.93 17.64 -19.83
C VAL A 251 15.15 18.39 -20.35
N ILE A 252 16.05 17.69 -21.06
CA ILE A 252 17.22 18.30 -21.70
C ILE A 252 16.78 19.28 -22.79
N ASN A 253 15.79 18.91 -23.60
CA ASN A 253 15.26 19.79 -24.65
C ASN A 253 14.58 21.03 -24.06
N GLU A 254 13.79 20.86 -23.00
CA GLU A 254 13.17 21.95 -22.26
C GLU A 254 14.24 22.90 -21.70
N TRP A 255 15.24 22.35 -20.99
CA TRP A 255 16.34 23.13 -20.43
C TRP A 255 17.15 23.85 -21.51
N ARG A 256 17.37 23.23 -22.67
CA ARG A 256 18.06 23.84 -23.81
C ARG A 256 17.26 24.99 -24.43
N SER A 257 15.93 24.90 -24.40
CA SER A 257 15.01 25.90 -24.93
C SER A 257 14.61 26.98 -23.91
N ARG A 258 15.12 26.91 -22.67
CA ARG A 258 14.71 27.83 -21.60
C ARG A 258 15.13 29.27 -21.93
N PRO A 259 14.28 30.27 -21.66
CA PRO A 259 14.65 31.66 -21.83
C PRO A 259 15.80 32.01 -20.88
N LEU A 260 16.84 32.65 -21.40
CA LEU A 260 17.90 33.22 -20.57
C LEU A 260 17.37 34.52 -19.97
N GLN A 261 17.52 34.71 -18.67
CA GLN A 261 17.23 36.01 -18.06
C GLN A 261 18.27 37.01 -18.59
N SER A 262 17.78 38.08 -19.22
CA SER A 262 18.57 39.22 -19.70
C SER A 262 18.99 40.14 -18.57
#